data_AF-A0A8T6QIG6-F1
#
_entry.id   AF-A0A8T6QIG6-F1
#
_cell.length_a   1.000
_cell.length_b   1.000
_cell.length_c   1.000
_cell.angle_alpha   90.00
_cell.angle_beta   90.00
_cell.angle_gamma   90.00
#
_symmetry.space_group_name_H-M   'P 1'
#
loop_
_entity.id
_entity.type
_entity.pdbx_description
1 polymer ?
#
loop_
_entity_poly.entity_id
_entity_poly.type
_entity_poly.pdbx_seq_one_letter_code
_entity_poly.pdbx_strand_id
1 'polypeptide(L)'
;TANLLAAIWQDSKGFGYATRDISSGRFRLCEPADRETMAAELQRTNPAELLYAEDFAEMSLIEGRRGLRRRPLWEFEIDTARQQLNLQFGTRDLVGFGVENAPRGLCAAGCLLQYAKDTQRTTLPHIRSITM
;
A
#
# COMPACT_ATOMS: atom_id res chain seq x y z
N THR A 1 12.54 -10.43 13.05
CA THR A 1 12.75 -9.24 12.19
C THR A 1 11.58 -9.15 11.25
N ALA A 2 10.70 -8.16 11.40
CA ALA A 2 9.52 -8.05 10.55
C ALA A 2 9.96 -7.64 9.13
N ASN A 3 9.63 -8.44 8.13
CA ASN A 3 9.89 -8.12 6.72
C ASN A 3 8.62 -7.49 6.13
N LEU A 4 8.50 -6.18 6.33
CA LEU A 4 7.32 -5.41 6.00
C LEU A 4 7.57 -4.61 4.71
N LEU A 5 6.76 -4.91 3.70
CA LEU A 5 6.67 -4.13 2.46
C LEU A 5 5.60 -3.07 2.64
N ALA A 6 5.85 -1.85 2.19
CA ALA A 6 4.87 -0.78 2.23
C ALA A 6 4.78 -0.02 0.91
N ALA A 7 3.64 0.61 0.69
CA ALA A 7 3.42 1.54 -0.41
C ALA A 7 2.82 2.84 0.15
N ILE A 8 3.34 3.97 -0.33
CA ILE A 8 2.86 5.31 0.01
C ILE A 8 2.46 6.05 -1.26
N TRP A 9 1.32 6.72 -1.17
CA TRP A 9 0.78 7.59 -2.21
C TRP A 9 0.24 8.86 -1.57
N GLN A 10 0.13 9.93 -2.35
CA GLN A 10 -0.43 11.19 -1.89
C GLN A 10 -1.27 11.85 -2.98
N ASP A 11 -2.25 12.63 -2.54
CA ASP A 11 -2.98 13.57 -3.38
C ASP A 11 -3.01 14.95 -2.74
N SER A 12 -3.78 15.88 -3.29
CA SER A 12 -3.89 17.24 -2.74
C SER A 12 -4.56 17.32 -1.36
N LYS A 13 -5.15 16.22 -0.86
CA LYS A 13 -5.96 16.17 0.36
C LYS A 13 -5.34 15.32 1.47
N GLY A 14 -4.26 14.59 1.21
CA GLY A 14 -3.60 13.74 2.19
C GLY A 14 -2.93 12.54 1.55
N PHE A 15 -2.88 11.43 2.29
CA PHE A 15 -2.08 10.28 1.92
C PHE A 15 -2.87 8.97 1.86
N GLY A 16 -2.36 8.06 1.04
CA GLY A 16 -2.67 6.64 1.06
C GLY A 16 -1.47 5.86 1.55
N TYR A 17 -1.67 4.93 2.49
CA TYR A 17 -0.62 4.04 2.95
C TYR A 17 -1.12 2.60 3.00
N ALA A 18 -0.28 1.67 2.58
CA ALA A 18 -0.57 0.24 2.69
C ALA A 18 0.67 -0.52 3.13
N THR A 19 0.48 -1.58 3.91
CA THR A 19 1.55 -2.42 4.44
C THR A 19 1.21 -3.90 4.31
N ARG A 20 2.21 -4.70 3.98
CA ARG A 20 2.12 -6.15 3.98
C ARG A 20 3.27 -6.74 4.78
N ASP A 21 2.92 -7.55 5.76
CA ASP A 21 3.88 -8.43 6.42
C ASP A 21 4.02 -9.72 5.61
N ILE A 22 5.21 -9.96 5.06
CA ILE A 22 5.47 -11.10 4.17
C ILE A 22 5.33 -12.44 4.92
N SER A 23 5.68 -12.47 6.21
CA SER A 23 5.71 -13.69 7.02
C SER A 23 4.31 -14.14 7.45
N SER A 24 3.45 -13.19 7.81
CA SER A 24 2.09 -13.45 8.32
C SER A 24 1.00 -13.28 7.28
N GLY A 25 1.31 -12.68 6.11
CA GLY A 25 0.33 -12.35 5.08
C GLY A 25 -0.62 -11.21 5.46
N ARG A 26 -0.38 -10.55 6.59
CA ARG A 26 -1.21 -9.45 7.08
C ARG A 26 -1.10 -8.26 6.14
N PHE A 27 -2.24 -7.84 5.59
CA PHE A 27 -2.34 -6.70 4.68
C PHE A 27 -3.20 -5.63 5.33
N ARG A 28 -2.67 -4.41 5.47
CA ARG A 28 -3.36 -3.25 6.04
C ARG A 28 -3.27 -2.04 5.14
N LEU A 29 -4.25 -1.16 5.23
CA LEU A 29 -4.21 0.18 4.65
C LEU A 29 -4.65 1.24 5.66
N CYS A 30 -4.24 2.49 5.46
CA CYS A 30 -4.79 3.63 6.18
C CYS A 30 -4.70 4.89 5.31
N GLU A 31 -5.44 5.93 5.71
CA GLU A 31 -5.44 7.23 5.03
C GLU A 31 -5.04 8.37 5.98
N PRO A 32 -3.74 8.54 6.26
CA PRO A 32 -3.27 9.68 7.05
C PRO A 32 -3.70 11.01 6.40
N ALA A 33 -4.35 11.87 7.20
CA ALA A 33 -4.87 13.14 6.71
C ALA A 33 -3.77 14.20 6.49
N ASP A 34 -2.69 14.11 7.27
CA ASP A 34 -1.62 15.11 7.30
C ASP A 34 -0.23 14.47 7.38
N ARG A 35 0.77 15.33 7.18
CA ARG A 35 2.19 14.97 7.18
C ARG A 35 2.65 14.36 8.50
N GLU A 36 2.16 14.87 9.63
CA GLU A 36 2.56 14.42 10.97
C GLU A 36 2.04 12.99 11.23
N THR A 37 0.78 12.74 10.92
CA THR A 37 0.15 11.42 11.04
C THR A 37 0.85 10.42 10.11
N MET A 38 1.19 10.81 8.88
CA MET A 38 1.94 9.96 7.97
C MET A 38 3.36 9.66 8.50
N ALA A 39 4.05 10.65 9.03
CA ALA A 39 5.37 10.44 9.63
C ALA A 39 5.32 9.44 10.81
N ALA A 40 4.31 9.57 11.67
CA ALA A 40 4.07 8.64 12.77
C ALA A 40 3.80 7.21 12.28
N GLU A 41 2.97 7.03 11.24
CA GLU A 41 2.68 5.73 10.64
C GLU A 41 3.92 5.07 10.03
N LEU A 42 4.71 5.86 9.31
CA LEU A 42 5.99 5.41 8.74
C LEU A 42 6.98 5.00 9.85
N GLN A 43 7.04 5.73 10.97
CA GLN A 43 7.90 5.37 12.09
C GLN A 43 7.40 4.09 12.80
N ARG A 44 6.09 3.98 13.01
CA ARG A 44 5.45 2.83 13.66
C ARG A 44 5.64 1.54 12.86
N THR A 45 5.53 1.62 11.54
CA THR A 45 5.59 0.44 10.65
C THR A 45 7.01 0.10 10.20
N ASN A 46 7.90 1.09 10.13
CA ASN A 46 9.32 0.97 9.76
C ASN A 46 9.57 -0.08 8.65
N PRO A 47 9.01 0.11 7.44
CA PRO A 47 9.08 -0.87 6.37
C PRO A 47 10.51 -1.14 5.91
N ALA A 48 10.78 -2.40 5.53
CA ALA A 48 12.05 -2.81 4.94
C ALA A 48 12.17 -2.35 3.48
N GLU A 49 11.04 -2.30 2.76
CA GLU A 49 10.91 -1.75 1.42
C GLU A 49 9.70 -0.82 1.35
N LEU A 50 9.90 0.37 0.76
CA LEU A 50 8.87 1.39 0.63
C LEU A 50 8.72 1.80 -0.84
N LEU A 51 7.59 1.41 -1.43
CA LEU A 51 7.16 1.83 -2.75
C LEU A 51 6.57 3.23 -2.66
N TYR A 52 6.92 4.12 -3.57
CA TYR A 52 6.36 5.46 -3.62
C TYR A 52 6.11 5.90 -5.06
N ALA A 53 5.07 6.70 -5.27
CA ALA A 53 4.71 7.23 -6.58
C ALA A 53 5.76 8.21 -7.10
N GLU A 54 5.96 8.23 -8.40
CA GLU A 54 6.99 9.07 -9.03
C GLU A 54 6.73 10.58 -8.92
N ASP A 55 5.51 11.01 -8.60
CA ASP A 55 5.12 12.40 -8.37
C ASP A 55 5.02 12.77 -6.88
N PHE A 56 5.51 11.90 -5.99
CA PHE A 56 5.44 12.13 -4.54
C PHE A 56 6.18 13.41 -4.16
N ALA A 57 5.45 14.40 -3.66
CA ALA A 57 5.98 15.75 -3.39
C ALA A 57 6.65 15.85 -2.02
N GLU A 58 6.14 15.16 -0.99
CA GLU A 58 6.65 15.25 0.38
C GLU A 58 7.91 14.38 0.60
N MET A 59 8.90 14.49 -0.29
CA MET A 59 10.10 13.64 -0.31
C MET A 59 10.83 13.60 1.04
N SER A 60 10.84 14.72 1.79
CA SER A 60 11.42 14.78 3.14
C SER A 60 10.84 13.79 4.16
N LEU A 61 9.65 13.21 3.93
CA LEU A 61 9.09 12.12 4.74
C LEU A 61 9.78 10.77 4.52
N ILE A 62 10.32 10.57 3.31
CA ILE A 62 10.82 9.28 2.86
C ILE A 62 12.33 9.28 2.57
N GLU A 63 12.94 10.46 2.42
CA GLU A 63 14.38 10.62 2.23
C GLU A 63 15.18 9.95 3.36
N GLY A 64 16.28 9.29 2.98
CA GLY A 64 17.16 8.58 3.92
C GLY A 64 16.62 7.22 4.39
N ARG A 65 15.38 6.84 4.06
CA ARG A 65 14.87 5.50 4.34
C ARG A 65 15.54 4.47 3.44
N ARG A 66 15.71 3.25 3.96
CA ARG A 66 16.24 2.12 3.18
C ARG A 66 15.14 1.52 2.32
N GLY A 67 15.52 0.85 1.24
CA GLY A 67 14.58 0.07 0.43
C GLY A 67 13.55 0.92 -0.33
N LEU A 68 13.83 2.20 -0.60
CA LEU A 68 12.98 3.03 -1.44
C LEU A 68 12.89 2.47 -2.86
N ARG A 69 11.67 2.46 -3.41
CA ARG A 69 11.37 2.02 -4.78
C ARG A 69 10.41 3.02 -5.43
N ARG A 70 10.92 3.79 -6.39
CA ARG A 70 10.08 4.68 -7.19
C ARG A 70 9.22 3.84 -8.13
N ARG A 71 7.92 4.12 -8.19
CA ARG A 71 6.94 3.41 -9.01
C ARG A 71 6.16 4.38 -9.88
N PRO A 72 5.78 3.99 -11.11
CA PRO A 72 5.05 4.85 -12.02
C PRO A 72 3.61 5.09 -11.55
N LEU A 73 3.00 6.21 -11.95
CA LEU A 73 1.69 6.62 -11.44
C LEU A 73 0.56 5.63 -11.72
N TRP A 74 0.61 4.95 -12.86
CA TRP A 74 -0.44 4.01 -13.26
C TRP A 74 -0.56 2.81 -12.31
N GLU A 75 0.46 2.50 -11.51
CA GLU A 75 0.37 1.45 -10.49
C GLU A 75 -0.49 1.84 -9.28
N PHE A 76 -0.74 3.14 -9.08
CA PHE A 76 -1.57 3.70 -8.02
C PHE A 76 -2.96 4.09 -8.52
N GLU A 77 -3.36 3.64 -9.71
CA GLU A 77 -4.67 3.92 -10.28
C GLU A 77 -5.77 3.13 -9.53
N ILE A 78 -6.86 3.82 -9.17
CA ILE A 78 -7.88 3.31 -8.25
C ILE A 78 -8.70 2.17 -8.85
N ASP A 79 -9.09 2.25 -10.12
CA ASP A 79 -9.92 1.23 -10.77
C ASP A 79 -9.12 -0.07 -10.93
N THR A 80 -7.85 0.05 -11.31
CA THR A 80 -6.89 -1.05 -11.38
C THR A 80 -6.63 -1.65 -10.00
N ALA A 81 -6.45 -0.83 -8.98
CA ALA A 81 -6.26 -1.30 -7.60
C ALA A 81 -7.47 -2.11 -7.12
N ARG A 82 -8.70 -1.58 -7.30
CA ARG A 82 -9.96 -2.27 -6.96
C ARG A 82 -10.08 -3.60 -7.69
N GLN A 83 -9.81 -3.61 -9.00
CA GLN A 83 -9.89 -4.82 -9.82
C GLN A 83 -8.90 -5.89 -9.34
N GLN A 84 -7.65 -5.50 -9.05
CA GLN A 84 -6.61 -6.43 -8.60
C GLN A 84 -6.86 -6.97 -7.19
N LEU A 85 -7.33 -6.13 -6.27
CA LEU A 85 -7.67 -6.53 -4.90
C LEU A 85 -8.86 -7.49 -4.89
N ASN A 86 -9.93 -7.17 -5.62
CA ASN A 86 -11.09 -8.05 -5.77
C ASN A 86 -10.71 -9.40 -6.39
N LEU A 87 -9.88 -9.40 -7.43
CA LEU A 87 -9.37 -10.62 -8.03
C LEU A 87 -8.54 -11.46 -7.04
N GLN A 88 -7.70 -10.80 -6.23
CA GLN A 88 -6.88 -11.47 -5.22
C GLN A 88 -7.72 -12.09 -4.10
N PHE A 89 -8.79 -11.41 -3.67
CA PHE A 89 -9.65 -11.87 -2.58
C PHE A 89 -10.81 -12.76 -3.04
N GLY A 90 -11.05 -12.85 -4.35
CA GLY A 90 -12.20 -13.58 -4.91
C GLY A 90 -13.53 -12.91 -4.61
N THR A 91 -13.55 -11.58 -4.50
CA THR A 91 -14.73 -10.78 -4.14
C THR A 91 -15.20 -9.92 -5.31
N ARG A 92 -16.45 -9.46 -5.27
CA ARG A 92 -17.02 -8.53 -6.26
C ARG A 92 -16.75 -7.07 -5.90
N ASP A 93 -16.70 -6.80 -4.59
CA ASP A 93 -16.42 -5.50 -3.99
C ASP A 93 -15.59 -5.70 -2.71
N LEU A 94 -15.14 -4.61 -2.11
CA LEU A 94 -14.34 -4.60 -0.88
C LEU A 94 -15.15 -4.16 0.34
N VAL A 95 -16.48 -4.17 0.25
CA VAL A 95 -17.38 -3.76 1.35
C VAL A 95 -17.18 -4.68 2.55
N GLY A 96 -17.05 -5.99 2.32
CA GLY A 96 -16.81 -6.98 3.37
C GLY A 96 -15.49 -6.82 4.13
N PHE A 97 -14.54 -6.04 3.59
CA PHE A 97 -13.27 -5.72 4.23
C PHE A 97 -13.28 -4.35 4.93
N GLY A 98 -14.34 -3.56 4.75
CA GLY A 98 -14.45 -2.21 5.33
C GLY A 98 -13.56 -1.15 4.69
N VAL A 99 -12.98 -1.43 3.51
CA VAL A 99 -12.03 -0.52 2.83
C VAL A 99 -12.57 0.09 1.54
N GLU A 100 -13.79 -0.27 1.12
CA GLU A 100 -14.43 0.20 -0.12
C GLU A 100 -14.42 1.74 -0.26
N ASN A 101 -14.54 2.45 0.87
CA ASN A 101 -14.59 3.92 0.93
C ASN A 101 -13.23 4.57 1.26
N ALA A 102 -12.12 3.84 1.16
CA ALA A 102 -10.77 4.34 1.42
C ALA A 102 -9.91 4.38 0.14
N PRO A 103 -10.28 5.21 -0.87
CA PRO A 103 -9.64 5.20 -2.18
C PRO A 103 -8.13 5.47 -2.14
N ARG A 104 -7.63 6.35 -1.26
CA ARG A 104 -6.19 6.64 -1.19
C ARG A 104 -5.43 5.44 -0.65
N GLY A 105 -5.96 4.80 0.38
CA GLY A 105 -5.39 3.55 0.91
C GLY A 105 -5.45 2.42 -0.12
N LEU A 106 -6.53 2.34 -0.90
CA LEU A 106 -6.69 1.36 -1.99
C LEU A 106 -5.65 1.57 -3.11
N CYS A 107 -5.39 2.82 -3.53
CA CYS A 107 -4.34 3.12 -4.52
C CYS A 107 -2.97 2.57 -4.07
N ALA A 108 -2.59 2.83 -2.81
CA ALA A 108 -1.37 2.29 -2.25
C ALA A 108 -1.38 0.75 -2.17
N ALA A 109 -2.50 0.15 -1.74
CA ALA A 109 -2.65 -1.30 -1.67
C ALA A 109 -2.57 -1.98 -3.04
N GLY A 110 -3.11 -1.34 -4.08
CA GLY A 110 -3.04 -1.81 -5.47
C GLY A 110 -1.60 -1.94 -5.96
N CYS A 111 -0.80 -0.87 -5.81
CA CYS A 111 0.62 -0.88 -6.15
C CYS A 111 1.38 -1.95 -5.35
N LEU A 112 1.12 -2.04 -4.03
CA LEU A 112 1.77 -3.02 -3.16
C LEU A 112 1.48 -4.46 -3.62
N LEU A 113 0.24 -4.77 -3.96
CA LEU A 113 -0.18 -6.08 -4.40
C LEU A 113 0.46 -6.45 -5.75
N GLN A 114 0.51 -5.51 -6.69
CA GLN A 114 1.16 -5.72 -7.99
C GLN A 114 2.65 -6.02 -7.81
N TYR A 115 3.37 -5.20 -7.04
CA TYR A 115 4.79 -5.42 -6.75
C TYR A 115 5.05 -6.76 -6.05
N ALA A 116 4.18 -7.14 -5.11
CA ALA A 116 4.25 -8.44 -4.45
C ALA A 116 4.09 -9.62 -5.42
N LYS A 117 3.16 -9.52 -6.38
CA LYS A 117 2.96 -10.55 -7.42
C LYS A 117 4.18 -10.64 -8.35
N ASP A 118 4.72 -9.50 -8.77
CA ASP A 118 5.87 -9.42 -9.69
C ASP A 118 7.15 -9.98 -9.07
N THR A 119 7.39 -9.69 -7.80
CA THR A 119 8.60 -10.13 -7.08
C THR A 119 8.56 -11.59 -6.69
N GLN A 120 7.39 -12.11 -6.28
CA GLN A 120 7.25 -13.50 -5.82
C GLN A 120 6.97 -14.47 -6.97
N ARG A 121 6.53 -13.99 -8.15
CA ARG A 121 6.24 -14.78 -9.38
C ARG A 121 5.44 -16.06 -9.14
N THR A 122 4.65 -16.07 -8.07
CA THR A 122 3.87 -17.21 -7.57
C THR A 122 2.54 -16.68 -7.08
N THR A 123 1.54 -17.56 -7.01
CA THR A 123 0.25 -17.18 -6.42
C THR A 123 0.47 -16.82 -4.94
N LEU A 124 -0.32 -15.87 -4.44
CA LEU A 124 -0.22 -15.36 -3.06
C LEU A 124 -1.43 -15.84 -2.23
N PRO A 125 -1.64 -17.16 -2.06
CA PRO A 125 -2.88 -17.67 -1.46
C PRO A 125 -3.04 -17.32 0.01
N HIS A 126 -1.99 -16.81 0.67
CA HIS A 126 -1.99 -16.36 2.06
C HIS A 126 -2.48 -14.92 2.22
N ILE A 127 -2.55 -14.13 1.13
CA ILE A 127 -3.15 -12.80 1.14
C ILE A 127 -4.64 -12.94 0.85
N ARG A 128 -5.44 -13.06 1.92
CA ARG A 128 -6.88 -13.33 1.84
C ARG A 128 -7.77 -12.23 2.41
N SER A 129 -7.17 -11.21 3.03
CA SER A 129 -7.90 -10.13 3.67
C SER A 129 -7.04 -8.87 3.68
N ILE A 130 -7.72 -7.73 3.70
CA ILE A 130 -7.16 -6.41 3.93
C ILE A 130 -8.01 -5.72 5.00
N THR A 131 -7.37 -4.97 5.89
CA THR A 131 -8.07 -4.22 6.93
C THR A 131 -7.54 -2.80 7.02
N MET A 132 -8.26 -1.94 7.75
CA MET A 132 -7.68 -0.70 8.27
C MET A 132 -6.70 -0.98 9.43
#